data_AF-A0A328API9-F1
#
_entry.id   AF-A0A328API9-F1
#
_cell.length_a   1.000
_cell.length_b   1.000
_cell.length_c   1.000
_cell.angle_alpha   90.00
_cell.angle_beta   90.00
_cell.angle_gamma   90.00
#
_symmetry.space_group_name_H-M   'P 1'
#
loop_
_entity.id
_entity.type
_entity.pdbx_description
1 polymer ?
#
loop_
_entity_poly.entity_id
_entity_poly.type
_entity_poly.pdbx_seq_one_letter_code
_entity_poly.pdbx_strand_id
1 'polypeptide(L)'
;MFQRIAYALRNLTRFAGRDSRETFWVYAVFILLVTFIATFALAAPVIADSFERMQQFALAHPDQATITRTPTSYSIQIHGQHPELMPDFPRLLHLMALPVGLAVLLLSAAVTRRLHDRGRSGIWALPPLAFLVIGMSITPSVFATMAASPGAPPKGFVLLFGANLLYIVSLGLLVLQLIGATAPNPNRFGGPPAE
;
A
#
# COMPACT_ATOMS: atom_id res chain seq x y z
N MET A 1 20.11 16.12 -1.15
CA MET A 1 18.86 15.39 -0.80
C MET A 1 17.63 16.30 -0.77
N PHE A 2 17.52 17.26 0.18
CA PHE A 2 16.33 18.10 0.33
C PHE A 2 15.93 18.93 -0.90
N GLN A 3 16.91 19.45 -1.66
CA GLN A 3 16.64 20.19 -2.90
C GLN A 3 15.86 19.36 -3.94
N ARG A 4 16.10 18.06 -4.02
CA ARG A 4 15.42 17.16 -4.98
C ARG A 4 13.99 16.84 -4.53
N ILE A 5 13.78 16.71 -3.23
CA ILE A 5 12.43 16.59 -2.65
C ILE A 5 11.64 17.86 -2.93
N ALA A 6 12.21 19.03 -2.63
CA ALA A 6 11.57 20.32 -2.92
C ALA A 6 11.29 20.51 -4.42
N TYR A 7 12.21 20.11 -5.29
CA TYR A 7 12.00 20.10 -6.74
C TYR A 7 10.82 19.23 -7.13
N ALA A 8 10.74 17.99 -6.65
CA ALA A 8 9.65 17.08 -6.98
C ALA A 8 8.30 17.60 -6.48
N LEU A 9 8.25 18.17 -5.26
CA LEU A 9 7.05 18.79 -4.69
C LEU A 9 6.59 20.04 -5.46
N ARG A 10 7.52 20.83 -6.01
CA ARG A 10 7.17 21.96 -6.90
C ARG A 10 6.65 21.51 -8.26
N ASN A 11 6.93 20.27 -8.66
CA ASN A 11 6.58 19.70 -9.97
C ASN A 11 5.54 18.57 -9.85
N LEU A 12 4.67 18.59 -8.83
CA LEU A 12 3.65 17.54 -8.61
C LEU A 12 2.66 17.40 -9.77
N THR A 13 2.35 18.49 -10.46
CA THR A 13 1.39 18.50 -11.59
C THR A 13 2.09 18.50 -12.96
N ARG A 14 3.42 18.53 -12.99
CA ARG A 14 4.20 18.63 -14.23
C ARG A 14 4.62 17.24 -14.71
N PHE A 15 3.81 16.63 -15.57
CA PHE A 15 4.10 15.30 -16.14
C PHE A 15 5.13 15.33 -17.27
N ALA A 16 5.36 16.49 -17.88
CA ALA A 16 6.32 16.67 -18.97
C ALA A 16 7.77 16.77 -18.45
N GLY A 17 8.72 16.30 -19.26
CA GLY A 17 10.14 16.31 -18.97
C GLY A 17 10.66 14.95 -18.47
N ARG A 18 11.88 14.97 -17.94
CA ARG A 18 12.67 13.79 -17.57
C ARG A 18 13.31 14.00 -16.21
N ASP A 19 13.26 12.98 -15.35
CA ASP A 19 13.96 12.97 -14.06
C ASP A 19 15.06 11.89 -14.09
N SER A 20 16.25 12.24 -13.61
CA SER A 20 17.36 11.30 -13.44
C SER A 20 17.03 10.24 -12.39
N ARG A 21 17.73 9.10 -12.45
CA ARG A 21 17.58 8.01 -11.47
C ARG A 21 17.72 8.50 -10.04
N GLU A 22 18.73 9.33 -9.80
CA GLU A 22 19.06 9.80 -8.45
C GLU A 22 17.98 10.74 -7.89
N THR A 23 17.49 11.68 -8.71
CA THR A 23 16.40 12.59 -8.33
C THR A 23 15.11 11.84 -8.03
N PHE A 24 14.76 10.87 -8.88
CA PHE A 24 13.57 10.05 -8.69
C PHE A 24 13.63 9.23 -7.39
N TRP A 25 14.70 8.45 -7.17
CA TRP A 25 14.75 7.51 -6.04
C TRP A 25 14.83 8.20 -4.68
N VAL A 26 15.53 9.34 -4.58
CA VAL A 26 15.55 10.13 -3.34
C VAL A 26 14.14 10.58 -2.95
N TYR A 27 13.36 11.07 -3.92
CA TYR A 27 11.98 11.47 -3.68
C TYR A 27 11.06 10.26 -3.44
N ALA A 28 11.19 9.21 -4.24
CA ALA A 28 10.35 8.01 -4.12
C ALA A 28 10.52 7.34 -2.76
N VAL A 29 11.76 7.12 -2.29
CA VAL A 29 12.03 6.55 -0.97
C VAL A 29 11.48 7.44 0.14
N PHE A 30 11.61 8.76 0.02
CA PHE A 30 11.03 9.70 0.98
C PHE A 30 9.50 9.55 1.08
N ILE A 31 8.79 9.55 -0.05
CA ILE A 31 7.33 9.37 -0.06
C ILE A 31 6.94 7.99 0.47
N LEU A 32 7.66 6.93 0.10
CA LEU A 32 7.39 5.58 0.60
C LEU A 32 7.55 5.51 2.12
N LEU A 33 8.62 6.07 2.69
CA LEU A 33 8.84 6.12 4.13
C LEU A 33 7.69 6.85 4.85
N VAL A 34 7.33 8.04 4.35
CA VAL A 34 6.21 8.82 4.90
C VAL A 34 4.90 8.04 4.81
N THR A 35 4.68 7.31 3.72
CA THR A 35 3.49 6.48 3.51
C THR A 35 3.43 5.31 4.49
N PHE A 36 4.57 4.64 4.74
CA PHE A 36 4.65 3.56 5.73
C PHE A 36 4.36 4.07 7.14
N ILE A 37 4.98 5.19 7.53
CA ILE A 37 4.76 5.82 8.84
C ILE A 37 3.29 6.24 8.99
N ALA A 38 2.72 6.90 7.97
CA ALA A 38 1.33 7.34 8.00
C ALA A 38 0.36 6.16 8.08
N THR A 39 0.56 5.12 7.27
CA THR A 39 -0.26 3.90 7.31
C THR A 39 -0.23 3.25 8.68
N PHE A 40 0.95 3.09 9.28
CA PHE A 40 1.10 2.51 10.61
C PHE A 40 0.43 3.37 11.69
N ALA A 41 0.69 4.68 11.68
CA ALA A 41 0.12 5.61 12.65
C ALA A 41 -1.41 5.66 12.60
N LEU A 42 -2.00 5.56 11.41
CA LEU A 42 -3.46 5.54 11.22
C LEU A 42 -4.09 4.19 11.59
N ALA A 43 -3.39 3.07 11.37
CA ALA A 43 -3.88 1.74 11.69
C ALA A 43 -3.74 1.39 13.18
N ALA A 44 -2.70 1.91 13.86
CA ALA A 44 -2.35 1.54 15.22
C ALA A 44 -3.50 1.69 16.24
N PRO A 45 -4.30 2.79 16.25
CA PRO A 45 -5.41 2.92 17.19
C PRO A 45 -6.49 1.85 16.99
N VAL A 46 -6.81 1.51 15.74
CA VAL A 46 -7.85 0.51 15.43
C VAL A 46 -7.44 -0.88 15.92
N ILE A 47 -6.15 -1.22 15.78
CA ILE A 47 -5.60 -2.48 16.28
C ILE A 47 -5.55 -2.47 17.81
N ALA A 48 -5.14 -1.34 18.42
CA ALA A 48 -5.11 -1.19 19.88
C ALA A 48 -6.51 -1.35 20.50
N ASP A 49 -7.54 -0.72 19.94
CA ASP A 49 -8.93 -0.84 20.38
C ASP A 49 -9.41 -2.31 20.33
N SER A 50 -9.00 -3.05 19.30
CA SER A 50 -9.36 -4.48 19.14
C SER A 50 -8.67 -5.35 20.18
N PHE A 51 -7.40 -5.06 20.47
CA PHE A 51 -6.64 -5.76 21.51
C PHE A 51 -7.22 -5.50 22.91
N GLU A 52 -7.64 -4.27 23.20
CA GLU A 52 -8.29 -3.93 24.46
C GLU A 52 -9.60 -4.70 24.64
N ARG A 53 -10.45 -4.77 23.61
CA ARG A 53 -11.69 -5.56 23.62
C ARG A 53 -11.41 -7.04 23.89
N MET A 54 -10.39 -7.60 23.23
CA MET A 54 -9.97 -8.99 23.40
C MET A 54 -9.53 -9.28 24.84
N GLN A 55 -8.78 -8.36 25.44
CA GLN A 55 -8.36 -8.48 26.84
C GLN A 55 -9.55 -8.38 27.81
N GLN A 56 -10.45 -7.43 27.59
CA GLN A 56 -11.65 -7.27 28.42
C GLN A 56 -12.55 -8.52 28.34
N PHE A 57 -12.73 -9.08 27.15
CA PHE A 57 -13.50 -10.30 26.94
C PHE A 57 -12.86 -11.49 27.67
N ALA A 58 -11.54 -11.66 27.58
CA ALA A 58 -10.83 -12.75 28.25
C ALA A 58 -10.92 -12.67 29.78
N LEU A 59 -10.97 -11.47 30.35
CA LEU A 59 -11.17 -11.26 31.79
C LEU A 59 -12.62 -11.55 32.23
N ALA A 60 -13.60 -11.21 31.39
CA ALA A 60 -15.01 -11.44 31.66
C ALA A 60 -15.44 -12.91 31.45
N HIS A 61 -14.78 -13.62 30.53
CA HIS A 61 -15.09 -15.00 30.13
C HIS A 61 -13.85 -15.90 30.24
N PRO A 62 -13.37 -16.17 31.47
CA PRO A 62 -12.17 -16.99 31.69
C PRO A 62 -12.35 -18.45 31.24
N ASP A 63 -13.59 -18.92 31.08
CA ASP A 63 -13.97 -20.23 30.55
C ASP A 63 -13.81 -20.31 29.01
N GLN A 64 -13.86 -19.18 28.32
CA GLN A 64 -13.79 -19.08 26.85
C GLN A 64 -12.46 -18.52 26.34
N ALA A 65 -11.54 -18.15 27.25
CA ALA A 65 -10.24 -17.60 26.91
C ALA A 65 -9.11 -18.39 27.58
N THR A 66 -8.12 -18.79 26.80
CA THR A 66 -6.86 -19.34 27.30
C THR A 66 -5.79 -18.25 27.22
N ILE A 67 -5.33 -17.79 28.38
CA ILE A 67 -4.27 -16.79 28.49
C ILE A 67 -2.95 -17.52 28.75
N THR A 68 -2.04 -17.47 27.78
CA THR A 68 -0.69 -18.02 27.93
C THR A 68 0.28 -16.87 28.15
N ARG A 69 0.85 -16.79 29.35
CA ARG A 69 1.86 -15.79 29.73
C ARG A 69 3.20 -16.48 29.94
N THR A 70 4.15 -16.23 29.04
CA THR A 70 5.57 -16.60 29.22
C THR A 70 6.39 -15.38 29.60
N PRO A 71 7.64 -15.53 30.09
CA PRO A 71 8.50 -14.40 30.43
C PRO A 71 8.73 -13.41 29.27
N THR A 72 8.53 -13.84 28.02
CA THR A 72 8.79 -13.05 26.80
C THR A 72 7.54 -12.83 25.94
N SER A 73 6.41 -13.47 26.24
CA SER A 73 5.21 -13.39 25.38
C SER A 73 3.94 -13.40 26.20
N TYR A 74 2.94 -12.67 25.69
CA TYR A 74 1.59 -12.66 26.18
C TYR A 74 0.66 -12.96 25.01
N SER A 75 -0.04 -14.09 25.08
CA SER A 75 -0.97 -14.53 24.04
C SER A 75 -2.34 -14.82 24.65
N ILE A 76 -3.39 -14.29 24.03
CA ILE A 76 -4.78 -14.57 24.37
C ILE A 76 -5.35 -15.40 23.22
N GLN A 77 -5.77 -16.62 23.50
CA GLN A 77 -6.52 -17.44 22.57
C GLN A 77 -7.98 -17.48 23.02
N ILE A 78 -8.86 -16.96 22.18
CA ILE A 78 -10.31 -16.98 22.45
C ILE A 78 -10.91 -18.14 21.68
N HIS A 79 -11.65 -18.98 22.38
CA HIS A 79 -12.36 -20.13 21.81
C HIS A 79 -13.74 -19.70 21.34
N GLY A 80 -14.17 -20.17 20.17
CA GLY A 80 -15.45 -19.79 19.58
C GLY A 80 -15.32 -18.65 18.55
N GLN A 81 -16.46 -18.21 18.01
CA GLN A 81 -16.54 -17.13 17.02
C GLN A 81 -17.03 -15.86 17.69
N HIS A 82 -16.14 -14.87 17.80
CA HIS A 82 -16.40 -13.58 18.43
C HIS A 82 -16.16 -12.42 17.43
N PRO A 83 -17.07 -12.20 16.47
CA PRO A 83 -16.93 -11.13 15.47
C PRO A 83 -16.83 -9.73 16.09
N GLU A 84 -17.36 -9.53 17.29
CA GLU A 84 -17.31 -8.28 18.06
C GLU A 84 -15.90 -7.88 18.52
N LEU A 85 -14.97 -8.83 18.57
CA LEU A 85 -13.57 -8.61 18.93
C LEU A 85 -12.68 -8.31 17.73
N MET A 86 -13.20 -8.53 16.52
CA MET A 86 -12.45 -8.24 15.30
C MET A 86 -12.36 -6.73 15.09
N PRO A 87 -11.25 -6.24 14.52
CA PRO A 87 -11.16 -4.86 14.08
C PRO A 87 -12.28 -4.52 13.09
N ASP A 88 -12.74 -3.27 13.12
CA ASP A 88 -13.59 -2.72 12.07
C ASP A 88 -12.80 -2.66 10.75
N PHE A 89 -12.86 -3.75 9.99
CA PHE A 89 -12.12 -3.92 8.73
C PHE A 89 -12.46 -2.83 7.70
N PRO A 90 -13.73 -2.45 7.46
CA PRO A 90 -14.05 -1.31 6.59
C PRO A 90 -13.32 -0.03 6.99
N ARG A 91 -13.35 0.33 8.28
CA ARG A 91 -12.63 1.52 8.78
C ARG A 91 -11.12 1.37 8.60
N LEU A 92 -10.56 0.23 8.97
CA LEU A 92 -9.13 -0.05 8.84
C LEU A 92 -8.67 0.05 7.38
N LEU A 93 -9.40 -0.57 6.45
CA LEU A 93 -9.09 -0.55 5.02
C LEU A 93 -9.13 0.88 4.44
N HIS A 94 -10.12 1.69 4.81
CA HIS A 94 -10.19 3.09 4.38
C HIS A 94 -9.03 3.93 4.93
N LEU A 95 -8.66 3.72 6.20
CA LEU A 95 -7.52 4.41 6.82
C LEU A 95 -6.19 4.04 6.18
N MET A 96 -6.02 2.80 5.73
CA MET A 96 -4.83 2.36 4.99
C MET A 96 -4.85 2.84 3.53
N ALA A 97 -6.03 2.92 2.92
CA ALA A 97 -6.21 3.36 1.53
C ALA A 97 -5.79 4.83 1.31
N LEU A 98 -6.09 5.70 2.27
CA LEU A 98 -5.85 7.14 2.17
C LEU A 98 -4.36 7.52 1.97
N PRO A 99 -3.41 7.09 2.82
CA PRO A 99 -2.00 7.40 2.62
C PRO A 99 -1.45 6.75 1.34
N VAL A 100 -1.90 5.55 0.98
CA VAL A 100 -1.50 4.88 -0.28
C VAL A 100 -1.98 5.67 -1.50
N GLY A 101 -3.23 6.10 -1.52
CA GLY A 101 -3.79 6.93 -2.59
C GLY A 101 -3.05 8.26 -2.71
N LEU A 102 -2.75 8.91 -1.59
CA LEU A 102 -1.94 10.13 -1.57
C LEU A 102 -0.52 9.88 -2.12
N ALA A 103 0.12 8.78 -1.75
CA ALA A 103 1.43 8.40 -2.27
C ALA A 103 1.41 8.22 -3.79
N VAL A 104 0.37 7.56 -4.33
CA VAL A 104 0.17 7.40 -5.78
C VAL A 104 0.08 8.77 -6.46
N LEU A 105 -0.72 9.69 -5.91
CA LEU A 105 -0.84 11.05 -6.46
C LEU A 105 0.50 11.79 -6.42
N LEU A 106 1.20 11.76 -5.28
CA LEU A 106 2.48 12.44 -5.08
C LEU A 106 3.61 11.88 -5.96
N LEU A 107 3.55 10.59 -6.31
CA LEU A 107 4.54 9.92 -7.15
C LEU A 107 4.19 9.95 -8.64
N SER A 108 2.93 10.18 -9.01
CA SER A 108 2.43 10.06 -10.39
C SER A 108 3.27 10.82 -11.42
N ALA A 109 3.53 12.11 -11.19
CA ALA A 109 4.33 12.93 -12.09
C ALA A 109 5.81 12.53 -12.11
N ALA A 110 6.39 12.17 -10.95
CA ALA A 110 7.78 11.73 -10.85
C ALA A 110 8.02 10.39 -11.56
N VAL A 111 7.11 9.41 -11.38
CA VAL A 111 7.13 8.12 -12.09
C VAL A 111 7.02 8.33 -13.60
N THR A 112 6.13 9.24 -14.03
CA THR A 112 5.96 9.57 -15.44
C THR A 112 7.24 10.15 -16.04
N ARG A 113 7.85 11.15 -15.39
CA ARG A 113 9.13 11.73 -15.83
C ARG A 113 10.29 10.73 -15.79
N ARG A 114 10.29 9.78 -14.86
CA ARG A 114 11.28 8.69 -14.81
C ARG A 114 11.10 7.71 -15.98
N LEU A 115 9.87 7.36 -16.34
CA LEU A 115 9.58 6.54 -17.52
C LEU A 115 9.97 7.27 -18.82
N HIS A 116 9.67 8.56 -18.91
CA HIS A 116 10.07 9.42 -20.02
C HIS A 116 11.59 9.47 -20.20
N ASP A 117 12.35 9.47 -19.10
CA ASP A 117 13.80 9.42 -19.17
C ASP A 117 14.33 8.19 -19.94
N ARG A 118 13.58 7.09 -19.89
CA ARG A 118 13.88 5.86 -20.64
C ARG A 118 13.16 5.74 -21.98
N GLY A 119 12.54 6.81 -22.46
CA GLY A 119 11.76 6.82 -23.70
C GLY A 119 10.41 6.07 -23.60
N ARG A 120 10.00 5.64 -22.39
CA ARG A 120 8.74 4.94 -22.15
C ARG A 120 7.63 5.93 -21.81
N SER A 121 6.39 5.63 -22.20
CA SER A 121 5.22 6.44 -21.85
C SER A 121 4.86 6.28 -20.38
N GLY A 122 4.29 7.32 -19.74
CA GLY A 122 3.72 7.21 -18.39
C GLY A 122 2.60 6.17 -18.27
N ILE A 123 1.98 5.76 -19.38
CA ILE A 123 0.93 4.71 -19.44
C ILE A 123 1.42 3.38 -18.85
N TRP A 124 2.72 3.10 -18.87
CA TRP A 124 3.29 1.90 -18.24
C TRP A 124 3.09 1.83 -16.73
N ALA A 125 2.72 2.94 -16.08
CA ALA A 125 2.37 2.97 -14.65
C ALA A 125 0.89 2.64 -14.37
N LEU A 126 0.01 2.61 -15.37
CA LEU A 126 -1.43 2.35 -15.17
C LEU A 126 -1.77 0.91 -14.76
N PRO A 127 -1.15 -0.16 -15.30
CA PRO A 127 -1.51 -1.52 -14.94
C PRO A 127 -1.52 -1.82 -13.43
N PRO A 128 -0.47 -1.49 -12.63
CA PRO A 128 -0.52 -1.72 -11.19
C PRO A 128 -1.62 -0.89 -10.50
N LEU A 129 -1.93 0.32 -10.99
CA LEU A 129 -3.01 1.13 -10.43
C LEU A 129 -4.39 0.50 -10.69
N ALA A 130 -4.61 -0.04 -11.88
CA ALA A 130 -5.85 -0.73 -12.22
C ALA A 130 -6.08 -1.95 -11.29
N PHE A 131 -5.06 -2.78 -11.11
CA PHE A 131 -5.16 -3.95 -10.22
C PHE A 131 -5.28 -3.56 -8.74
N LEU A 132 -4.65 -2.46 -8.32
CA LEU A 132 -4.82 -1.92 -6.97
C LEU A 132 -6.29 -1.51 -6.73
N VAL A 133 -6.90 -0.76 -7.66
CA VAL A 133 -8.31 -0.33 -7.56
C VAL A 133 -9.26 -1.53 -7.55
N ILE A 134 -9.01 -2.53 -8.41
CA ILE A 134 -9.77 -3.80 -8.41
C ILE A 134 -9.67 -4.48 -7.04
N GLY A 135 -8.45 -4.62 -6.51
CA GLY A 135 -8.21 -5.22 -5.21
C GLY A 135 -8.94 -4.48 -4.09
N MET A 136 -8.83 -3.16 -4.04
CA MET A 136 -9.49 -2.32 -3.03
C MET A 136 -11.02 -2.39 -3.10
N SER A 137 -11.59 -2.53 -4.30
CA SER A 137 -13.03 -2.63 -4.50
C SER A 137 -13.61 -3.97 -4.05
N ILE A 138 -12.85 -5.06 -4.24
CA ILE A 138 -13.30 -6.43 -3.92
C ILE A 138 -13.06 -6.78 -2.45
N THR A 139 -11.97 -6.27 -1.86
CA THR A 139 -11.52 -6.64 -0.52
C THR A 139 -12.61 -6.54 0.55
N PRO A 140 -13.39 -5.45 0.68
CA PRO A 140 -14.46 -5.36 1.69
C PRO A 140 -15.50 -6.48 1.59
N SER A 141 -15.86 -6.88 0.36
CA SER A 141 -16.85 -7.95 0.13
C SER A 141 -16.30 -9.33 0.52
N VAL A 142 -15.00 -9.57 0.28
CA VAL A 142 -14.32 -10.80 0.69
C VAL A 142 -14.30 -10.89 2.22
N PHE A 143 -13.91 -9.82 2.92
CA PHE A 143 -13.91 -9.79 4.38
C PHE A 143 -15.32 -9.96 4.97
N ALA A 144 -16.34 -9.31 4.38
CA ALA A 144 -17.72 -9.45 4.82
C ALA A 144 -18.23 -10.90 4.68
N THR A 145 -17.92 -11.57 3.57
CA THR A 145 -18.32 -12.98 3.36
C THR A 145 -17.56 -13.95 4.26
N MET A 146 -16.28 -13.68 4.56
CA MET A 146 -15.52 -14.46 5.55
C MET A 146 -16.12 -14.36 6.95
N ALA A 147 -16.56 -13.17 7.37
CA ALA A 147 -17.20 -12.97 8.65
C ALA A 147 -18.59 -13.64 8.73
N ALA A 148 -19.37 -13.59 7.64
CA ALA A 148 -20.73 -14.12 7.61
C ALA A 148 -20.81 -15.65 7.40
N SER A 149 -19.82 -16.28 6.79
CA SER A 149 -19.85 -17.72 6.49
C SER A 149 -18.48 -18.38 6.72
N PRO A 150 -18.10 -18.58 7.99
CA PRO A 150 -16.85 -19.23 8.34
C PRO A 150 -16.81 -20.66 7.78
N GLY A 151 -15.77 -20.99 7.01
CA GLY A 151 -15.56 -22.33 6.43
C GLY A 151 -15.99 -22.48 4.96
N ALA A 152 -16.68 -21.49 4.39
CA ALA A 152 -16.94 -21.43 2.95
C ALA A 152 -15.87 -20.59 2.23
N PRO A 153 -15.52 -20.89 0.96
CA PRO A 153 -14.63 -20.04 0.18
C PRO A 153 -15.30 -18.67 -0.04
N PRO A 154 -14.64 -17.56 0.33
CA PRO A 154 -15.26 -16.25 0.26
C PRO A 154 -15.51 -15.82 -1.18
N LYS A 155 -16.67 -15.20 -1.43
CA LYS A 155 -17.05 -14.74 -2.77
C LYS A 155 -16.05 -13.69 -3.24
N GLY A 156 -15.51 -13.87 -4.44
CA GLY A 156 -14.52 -12.96 -5.01
C GLY A 156 -13.07 -13.24 -4.59
N PHE A 157 -12.82 -14.26 -3.76
CA PHE A 157 -11.46 -14.63 -3.35
C PHE A 157 -10.53 -14.94 -4.52
N VAL A 158 -10.96 -15.79 -5.46
CA VAL A 158 -10.16 -16.17 -6.64
C VAL A 158 -9.84 -14.95 -7.51
N LEU A 159 -10.81 -14.03 -7.66
CA LEU A 159 -10.62 -12.80 -8.40
C LEU A 159 -9.64 -11.85 -7.69
N LEU A 160 -9.78 -11.68 -6.37
CA LEU A 160 -8.87 -10.88 -5.55
C LEU A 160 -7.44 -11.43 -5.61
N PHE A 161 -7.29 -12.76 -5.50
CA PHE A 161 -6.01 -13.43 -5.58
C PHE A 161 -5.36 -13.24 -6.97
N GLY A 162 -6.11 -13.46 -8.04
CA GLY A 162 -5.63 -13.23 -9.40
C GLY A 162 -5.25 -11.76 -9.65
N ALA A 163 -6.07 -10.81 -9.19
CA ALA A 163 -5.77 -9.39 -9.28
C ALA A 163 -4.50 -9.02 -8.49
N ASN A 164 -4.28 -9.63 -7.32
CA ASN A 164 -3.08 -9.42 -6.52
C ASN A 164 -1.81 -9.96 -7.22
N LEU A 165 -1.87 -11.13 -7.85
CA LEU A 165 -0.74 -11.65 -8.63
C LEU A 165 -0.39 -10.73 -9.81
N LEU A 166 -1.41 -10.27 -10.55
CA LEU A 166 -1.22 -9.34 -11.66
C LEU A 166 -0.71 -7.97 -11.17
N TYR A 167 -1.16 -7.51 -10.01
CA TYR A 167 -0.62 -6.33 -9.34
C TYR A 167 0.88 -6.49 -9.06
N ILE A 168 1.30 -7.60 -8.42
CA ILE A 168 2.72 -7.84 -8.08
C ILE A 168 3.58 -7.91 -9.35
N VAL A 169 3.14 -8.64 -10.37
CA VAL A 169 3.89 -8.76 -11.63
C VAL A 169 4.01 -7.40 -12.32
N SER A 170 2.90 -6.67 -12.45
CA SER A 170 2.91 -5.35 -13.10
C SER A 170 3.72 -4.31 -12.33
N LEU A 171 3.67 -4.34 -11.00
CA LEU A 171 4.50 -3.50 -10.13
C LEU A 171 5.98 -3.85 -10.28
N GLY A 172 6.34 -5.13 -10.30
CA GLY A 172 7.71 -5.58 -10.53
C GLY A 172 8.25 -5.09 -11.88
N LEU A 173 7.47 -5.24 -12.95
CA LEU A 173 7.83 -4.71 -14.28
C LEU A 173 7.97 -3.19 -14.29
N LEU A 174 7.12 -2.46 -13.57
CA LEU A 174 7.24 -1.02 -13.41
C LEU A 174 8.53 -0.66 -12.67
N VAL A 175 8.81 -1.30 -11.53
CA VAL A 175 10.03 -1.06 -10.73
C VAL A 175 11.28 -1.34 -11.55
N LEU A 176 11.34 -2.43 -12.31
CA LEU A 176 12.47 -2.73 -13.20
C LEU A 176 12.70 -1.61 -14.23
N GLN A 177 11.63 -1.03 -14.77
CA GLN A 177 11.75 0.14 -15.64
C GLN A 177 12.28 1.37 -14.89
N LEU A 178 11.88 1.60 -13.65
CA LEU A 178 12.30 2.77 -12.86
C LEU A 178 13.76 2.69 -12.38
N ILE A 179 14.29 1.48 -12.12
CA ILE A 179 15.68 1.24 -11.71
C ILE A 179 16.67 1.42 -12.86
N GLY A 180 16.24 1.16 -14.11
CA GLY A 180 17.09 1.18 -15.29
C GLY A 180 17.91 2.47 -15.44
N ALA A 181 19.05 2.39 -16.12
CA ALA A 181 19.96 3.54 -16.31
C ALA A 181 19.29 4.74 -16.99
N THR A 182 19.80 5.94 -16.66
CA THR A 182 19.41 7.21 -17.30
C THR A 182 19.85 7.23 -18.76
N ALA A 183 18.99 7.67 -19.69
CA ALA A 183 19.37 7.73 -21.10
C ALA A 183 20.25 8.96 -21.38
N PRO A 184 21.48 8.79 -21.93
CA PRO A 184 22.41 9.91 -22.12
C PRO A 184 21.97 10.85 -23.25
N ASN A 185 21.24 10.33 -24.24
CA ASN A 185 20.83 11.07 -25.41
C ASN A 185 19.44 11.73 -25.22
N PRO A 186 19.16 12.83 -25.95
CA PRO A 186 17.81 13.35 -26.08
C PRO A 186 16.84 12.27 -26.60
N ASN A 187 15.60 12.34 -26.16
CA ASN A 187 14.53 11.48 -26.67
C ASN A 187 13.26 12.32 -26.93
N ARG A 188 12.15 11.68 -27.34
CA ARG A 188 10.88 12.37 -27.64
C ARG A 188 10.29 13.20 -26.49
N PHE A 189 10.80 13.06 -25.27
CA PHE A 189 10.35 13.77 -24.08
C PHE A 189 11.30 14.91 -23.65
N GLY A 190 12.36 15.17 -24.44
CA GLY A 190 13.28 16.30 -24.27
C GLY A 190 14.75 15.92 -24.16
N GLY A 191 15.58 16.93 -23.92
CA GLY A 191 17.00 16.81 -23.64
C GLY A 191 17.31 15.97 -22.38
N PRO A 192 18.58 15.65 -22.11
CA PRO A 192 18.96 14.92 -20.91
C PRO A 192 18.47 15.63 -19.64
N PRO A 193 18.12 14.89 -18.57
CA PRO A 193 17.69 15.48 -17.31
C PRO A 193 18.82 16.37 -16.75
N ALA A 194 18.45 17.54 -16.20
CA ALA A 194 19.39 18.35 -15.44
C ALA A 194 19.82 17.58 -14.17
N GLU A 195 21.11 17.61 -13.85
CA GLU A 195 21.69 16.94 -12.67
C GLU A 195 21.33 17.64 -11.36
#